data_AF-F7QSR4-F1
#
_entry.id   AF-F7QSR4-F1
#
_cell.length_a   1.000
_cell.length_b   1.000
_cell.length_c   1.000
_cell.angle_alpha   90.00
_cell.angle_beta   90.00
_cell.angle_gamma   90.00
#
_symmetry.space_group_name_H-M   'P 1'
#
loop_
_entity.id
_entity.type
_entity.pdbx_description
1 polymer ?
#
loop_
_entity_poly.entity_id
_entity_poly.type
_entity_poly.pdbx_seq_one_letter_code
_entity_poly.pdbx_strand_id
1 'polypeptide(L)'
;MPKNRMEAFSDGVLAIIITIMVLELHIPDGATFDAIKSIIPTFIAYILSYLYVGIYWNNHHHLVSTLSKVSGKILWFNLHWLFWMSLLPMATKWLGAYPFRTAPTFVYGFILFMCAFLTIYYKLRF
;
A
#
# COMPACT_ATOMS: atom_id res chain seq x y z
N MET A 1 23.01 -9.27 5.27
CA MET A 1 22.42 -9.85 4.04
C MET A 1 22.73 -8.93 2.86
N PRO A 2 22.90 -9.41 1.62
CA PRO A 2 23.02 -8.53 0.45
C PRO A 2 21.73 -7.70 0.29
N LYS A 3 21.90 -6.39 0.08
CA LYS A 3 20.84 -5.39 -0.06
C LYS A 3 19.75 -5.81 -1.05
N ASN A 4 20.20 -6.27 -2.21
CA ASN A 4 19.36 -6.66 -3.34
C ASN A 4 18.35 -7.76 -2.99
N ARG A 5 18.64 -8.65 -2.03
CA ARG A 5 17.68 -9.70 -1.64
C ARG A 5 16.52 -9.16 -0.82
N MET A 6 16.78 -8.15 0.03
CA MET A 6 15.71 -7.50 0.80
C MET A 6 14.85 -6.64 -0.12
N GLU A 7 15.47 -5.87 -1.01
CA GLU A 7 14.77 -5.07 -2.03
C GLU A 7 13.89 -5.95 -2.92
N ALA A 8 14.44 -7.01 -3.51
CA ALA A 8 13.66 -7.91 -4.37
C ALA A 8 12.48 -8.59 -3.64
N PHE A 9 12.63 -8.88 -2.34
CA PHE A 9 11.53 -9.39 -1.53
C PHE A 9 10.43 -8.33 -1.34
N SER A 10 10.80 -7.11 -0.95
CA SER A 10 9.86 -5.99 -0.80
C SER A 10 9.14 -5.68 -2.12
N ASP A 11 9.87 -5.62 -3.24
CA ASP A 11 9.32 -5.37 -4.57
C ASP A 11 8.30 -6.44 -4.97
N GLY A 12 8.60 -7.71 -4.71
CA GLY A 12 7.68 -8.82 -4.97
C GLY A 12 6.39 -8.70 -4.16
N VAL A 13 6.48 -8.34 -2.88
CA VAL A 13 5.30 -8.13 -2.02
C VAL A 13 4.46 -6.95 -2.50
N LEU A 14 5.09 -5.81 -2.84
CA LEU A 14 4.36 -4.63 -3.32
C LEU A 14 3.71 -4.87 -4.69
N ALA A 15 4.37 -5.61 -5.59
CA ALA A 15 3.77 -6.02 -6.86
C ALA A 15 2.51 -6.86 -6.64
N ILE A 16 2.54 -7.83 -5.72
CA ILE A 16 1.36 -8.62 -5.36
C ILE A 16 0.25 -7.72 -4.79
N ILE A 17 0.57 -6.79 -3.89
CA ILE A 17 -0.40 -5.83 -3.32
C ILE A 17 -1.11 -5.04 -4.43
N ILE A 18 -0.35 -4.51 -5.39
CA ILE A 18 -0.91 -3.79 -6.54
C ILE A 18 -1.87 -4.68 -7.35
N THR A 19 -1.47 -5.94 -7.61
CA THR A 19 -2.33 -6.87 -8.35
C THR A 19 -3.60 -7.25 -7.59
N ILE A 20 -3.54 -7.43 -6.27
CA ILE A 20 -4.73 -7.71 -5.47
C ILE A 20 -5.67 -6.50 -5.49
N MET A 21 -5.14 -5.28 -5.38
CA MET A 21 -5.98 -4.07 -5.41
C MET A 21 -6.82 -3.95 -6.70
N VAL A 22 -6.26 -4.28 -7.87
CA VAL A 22 -7.02 -4.22 -9.13
C VAL A 22 -8.03 -5.35 -9.23
N LEU A 23 -7.74 -6.53 -8.67
CA LEU A 23 -8.69 -7.65 -8.63
C LEU A 23 -9.93 -7.35 -7.76
N GLU A 24 -9.81 -6.43 -6.81
CA GLU A 24 -10.93 -5.99 -5.97
C GLU A 24 -11.86 -4.96 -6.65
N LEU A 25 -11.50 -4.48 -7.85
CA LEU A 25 -12.41 -3.68 -8.67
C LEU A 25 -13.46 -4.58 -9.33
N HIS A 26 -14.68 -4.52 -8.82
CA HIS A 26 -15.81 -5.27 -9.36
C HIS A 26 -16.35 -4.60 -10.63
N ILE A 27 -16.95 -5.41 -11.51
CA ILE A 27 -17.66 -4.89 -12.68
C ILE A 27 -18.90 -4.08 -12.27
N PRO A 28 -19.33 -3.09 -13.07
CA PRO A 28 -20.56 -2.36 -12.82
C PRO A 28 -21.82 -3.25 -12.80
N ASP A 29 -22.83 -2.84 -12.05
CA ASP A 29 -24.15 -3.48 -12.01
C ASP A 29 -25.01 -3.15 -13.25
N GLY A 30 -24.51 -3.45 -14.44
CA GLY A 30 -25.21 -3.25 -15.71
C GLY A 30 -24.31 -3.17 -16.94
N ALA A 31 -24.93 -3.29 -18.11
CA ALA A 31 -24.24 -3.27 -19.42
C ALA A 31 -24.26 -1.90 -20.12
N THR A 32 -24.55 -0.82 -19.39
CA THR A 32 -24.62 0.55 -19.94
C THR A 32 -23.50 1.41 -19.37
N PHE A 33 -23.13 2.48 -20.09
CA PHE A 33 -22.16 3.45 -19.59
C PHE A 33 -22.61 4.12 -18.27
N ASP A 34 -23.92 4.24 -18.04
CA ASP A 34 -24.44 4.77 -16.78
C ASP A 34 -24.13 3.87 -15.58
N ALA A 35 -24.01 2.54 -15.79
CA ALA A 35 -23.68 1.60 -14.72
C ALA A 35 -22.31 1.91 -14.10
N ILE A 36 -21.36 2.49 -14.87
CA ILE A 36 -20.03 2.88 -14.39
C ILE A 36 -20.12 3.81 -13.17
N LYS A 37 -21.17 4.62 -13.04
CA LYS A 37 -21.37 5.52 -11.89
C LYS A 37 -21.36 4.78 -10.55
N SER A 38 -21.80 3.52 -10.53
CA SER A 38 -21.81 2.67 -9.32
C SER A 38 -20.40 2.35 -8.79
N ILE A 39 -19.41 2.23 -9.68
CA ILE A 39 -18.04 1.80 -9.32
C ILE A 39 -17.08 2.98 -9.10
N ILE A 40 -17.50 4.22 -9.40
CA ILE A 40 -16.66 5.42 -9.28
C ILE A 40 -16.00 5.54 -7.89
N PRO A 41 -16.71 5.36 -6.76
CA PRO A 41 -16.08 5.49 -5.44
C PRO A 41 -14.95 4.48 -5.22
N THR A 42 -15.17 3.22 -5.61
CA THR A 42 -14.17 2.14 -5.52
C THR A 42 -13.00 2.38 -6.47
N PHE A 43 -13.26 2.88 -7.68
CA PHE A 43 -12.22 3.22 -8.65
C PHE A 43 -11.34 4.38 -8.17
N ILE A 44 -11.92 5.42 -7.58
CA ILE A 44 -11.16 6.53 -6.97
C ILE A 44 -10.32 6.03 -5.80
N ALA A 45 -10.91 5.21 -4.90
CA ALA A 45 -10.18 4.62 -3.79
C ALA A 45 -8.98 3.79 -4.27
N TYR A 46 -9.16 3.00 -5.34
CA TYR A 46 -8.10 2.25 -6.01
C TYR A 46 -6.99 3.17 -6.54
N ILE A 47 -7.33 4.20 -7.33
CA ILE A 47 -6.32 5.13 -7.88
C ILE A 47 -5.50 5.75 -6.76
N LEU A 48 -6.16 6.27 -5.72
CA LEU A 48 -5.48 6.88 -4.58
C LEU A 48 -4.53 5.87 -3.91
N SER A 49 -4.99 4.65 -3.68
CA SER A 49 -4.20 3.61 -3.04
C SER A 49 -3.01 3.16 -3.88
N TYR A 50 -3.20 3.03 -5.20
CA TYR A 50 -2.13 2.74 -6.16
C TYR A 50 -1.04 3.80 -6.11
N LEU A 51 -1.43 5.08 -6.13
CA LEU A 51 -0.49 6.20 -6.02
C LEU A 51 0.28 6.17 -4.69
N TYR A 52 -0.41 5.91 -3.57
CA TYR A 52 0.24 5.77 -2.27
C TYR A 52 1.25 4.62 -2.25
N VAL A 53 0.90 3.45 -2.78
CA VAL A 53 1.83 2.31 -2.88
C VAL A 53 3.06 2.69 -3.72
N GLY A 54 2.88 3.36 -4.85
CA GLY A 54 3.98 3.83 -5.69
C GLY A 54 4.89 4.84 -4.97
N ILE A 55 4.32 5.80 -4.24
CA ILE A 55 5.09 6.76 -3.42
C ILE A 55 5.89 6.03 -2.35
N TYR A 56 5.26 5.09 -1.64
CA TYR A 56 5.90 4.29 -0.60
C TYR A 56 7.01 3.40 -1.14
N TRP A 57 6.80 2.76 -2.29
CA TRP A 57 7.83 1.99 -2.98
C TRP A 57 9.01 2.88 -3.37
N ASN A 58 8.77 4.04 -3.97
CA ASN A 58 9.84 4.96 -4.37
C ASN A 58 10.65 5.43 -3.15
N ASN A 59 9.98 5.80 -2.05
CA ASN A 59 10.63 6.16 -0.80
C ASN A 59 11.44 5.00 -0.22
N HIS A 60 10.89 3.78 -0.26
CA HIS A 60 11.58 2.57 0.19
C HIS A 60 12.83 2.30 -0.64
N HIS A 61 12.73 2.37 -1.97
CA HIS A 61 13.85 2.17 -2.88
C HIS A 61 14.98 3.17 -2.60
N HIS A 62 14.66 4.47 -2.48
CA HIS A 62 15.65 5.48 -2.12
C HIS A 62 16.30 5.21 -0.76
N LEU A 63 15.51 4.84 0.24
CA LEU A 63 16.00 4.61 1.60
C LEU A 63 16.85 3.35 1.72
N VAL A 64 16.53 2.28 1.00
CA VAL A 64 17.39 1.10 0.96
C VAL A 64 18.66 1.40 0.17
N SER A 65 18.58 2.21 -0.89
CA SER A 65 19.74 2.56 -1.72
C SER A 65 20.89 3.21 -0.94
N THR A 66 20.59 3.96 0.12
CA THR A 66 21.57 4.64 0.99
C THR A 66 22.21 3.73 2.04
N LEU A 67 21.69 2.52 2.28
CA LEU A 67 22.22 1.60 3.27
C LEU A 67 23.48 0.89 2.78
N SER A 68 24.54 0.91 3.60
CA SER A 68 25.78 0.18 3.30
C SER A 68 25.67 -1.33 3.55
N LYS A 69 24.92 -1.74 4.58
CA LYS A 69 24.69 -3.15 4.95
C LYS A 69 23.30 -3.36 5.55
N VAL A 70 22.66 -4.49 5.22
CA VAL A 70 21.40 -4.92 5.84
C VAL A 70 21.67 -5.76 7.09
N SER A 71 21.27 -5.23 8.24
CA SER A 71 21.31 -5.89 9.55
C SER A 71 19.98 -6.60 9.86
N GLY A 72 19.97 -7.51 10.86
CA GLY A 72 18.73 -8.18 11.28
C GLY A 72 17.65 -7.21 11.80
N LYS A 73 18.05 -6.12 12.45
CA LYS A 73 17.10 -5.08 12.91
C LYS A 73 16.38 -4.43 11.73
N ILE A 74 17.14 -4.04 10.71
CA ILE A 74 16.60 -3.49 9.46
C ILE A 74 15.58 -4.44 8.83
N LEU A 75 15.89 -5.74 8.78
CA LEU A 75 14.99 -6.73 8.20
C LEU A 75 13.64 -6.79 8.93
N TRP A 76 13.65 -6.77 10.27
CA TRP A 76 12.42 -6.74 11.06
C TRP A 76 11.62 -5.46 10.86
N PHE A 77 12.28 -4.30 10.74
CA PHE A 77 11.59 -3.05 10.38
C PHE A 77 10.98 -3.11 8.98
N ASN A 78 11.68 -3.69 8.01
CA ASN A 78 11.16 -3.91 6.66
C ASN A 78 9.90 -4.78 6.68
N LEU A 79 9.93 -5.91 7.41
CA LEU A 79 8.77 -6.79 7.53
C LEU A 79 7.59 -6.11 8.23
N HIS A 80 7.84 -5.30 9.26
CA HIS A 80 6.78 -4.56 9.93
C HIS A 80 6.15 -3.51 9.00
N TRP A 81 6.95 -2.82 8.19
CA TRP A 81 6.42 -1.90 7.18
C TRP A 81 5.61 -2.64 6.10
N LEU A 82 6.12 -3.78 5.60
CA LEU A 82 5.41 -4.61 4.63
C LEU A 82 4.09 -5.18 5.17
N PHE A 83 4.01 -5.47 6.48
CA PHE A 83 2.76 -5.88 7.12
C PHE A 83 1.67 -4.82 6.94
N TRP A 84 1.94 -3.55 7.24
CA TRP A 84 0.95 -2.48 7.05
C TRP A 84 0.59 -2.28 5.57
N MET A 85 1.58 -2.35 4.67
CA MET A 85 1.34 -2.30 3.23
C MET A 85 0.42 -3.43 2.75
N SER A 86 0.56 -4.63 3.31
CA SER A 86 -0.27 -5.79 2.95
C SER A 86 -1.75 -5.66 3.32
N LEU A 87 -2.10 -4.74 4.24
CA LEU A 87 -3.47 -4.45 4.62
C LEU A 87 -4.17 -3.45 3.69
N LEU A 88 -3.42 -2.75 2.83
CA LEU A 88 -3.96 -1.74 1.93
C LEU A 88 -5.08 -2.28 1.02
N PRO A 89 -4.97 -3.45 0.37
CA PRO A 89 -6.03 -3.91 -0.53
C PRO A 89 -7.40 -4.04 0.15
N MET A 90 -7.43 -4.59 1.36
CA MET A 90 -8.64 -4.71 2.16
C MET A 90 -9.19 -3.33 2.54
N ALA A 91 -8.32 -2.43 3.02
CA ALA A 91 -8.73 -1.09 3.43
C ALA A 91 -9.25 -0.24 2.26
N THR A 92 -8.61 -0.34 1.10
CA THR A 92 -9.01 0.31 -0.15
C THR A 92 -10.38 -0.18 -0.60
N LYS A 93 -10.60 -1.50 -0.61
CA LYS A 93 -11.90 -2.09 -0.95
C LYS A 93 -12.98 -1.60 0.01
N TRP A 94 -12.70 -1.63 1.31
CA TRP A 94 -13.67 -1.24 2.32
C TRP A 94 -14.04 0.24 2.25
N LEU A 95 -13.06 1.11 2.01
CA LEU A 95 -13.27 2.54 1.78
C LEU A 95 -14.09 2.78 0.51
N GLY A 96 -13.79 2.07 -0.58
CA GLY A 96 -14.50 2.16 -1.85
C GLY A 96 -15.96 1.74 -1.76
N ALA A 97 -16.25 0.66 -1.02
CA ALA A 97 -17.61 0.14 -0.83
C ALA A 97 -18.47 1.04 0.08
N TYR A 98 -17.85 1.75 1.03
CA TYR A 98 -18.55 2.58 2.00
C TYR A 98 -17.89 3.96 2.13
N PRO A 99 -17.93 4.78 1.07
CA PRO A 99 -17.26 6.08 1.06
C PRO A 99 -17.86 6.98 2.14
N PHE A 100 -17.02 7.82 2.74
CA PHE A 100 -17.38 8.79 3.80
C PHE A 100 -17.90 8.17 5.12
N ARG A 101 -17.87 6.85 5.29
CA ARG A 101 -18.18 6.21 6.57
C ARG A 101 -16.96 6.25 7.48
N THR A 102 -17.19 6.52 8.77
CA THR A 102 -16.13 6.77 9.76
C THR A 102 -15.18 5.59 9.91
N ALA A 103 -15.70 4.37 10.05
CA ALA A 103 -14.87 3.19 10.30
C ALA A 103 -13.92 2.85 9.13
N PRO A 104 -14.38 2.70 7.87
CA PRO A 104 -13.49 2.47 6.73
C PRO A 104 -12.46 3.59 6.55
N THR A 105 -12.90 4.85 6.68
CA THR A 105 -12.03 6.02 6.53
C THR A 105 -10.93 6.04 7.60
N PHE A 106 -11.30 5.76 8.86
CA PHE A 106 -10.35 5.71 9.96
C PHE A 106 -9.34 4.59 9.78
N VAL A 107 -9.78 3.37 9.44
CA VAL A 107 -8.88 2.23 9.26
C VAL A 107 -7.93 2.45 8.08
N TYR A 108 -8.44 2.96 6.95
CA TYR A 108 -7.60 3.33 5.82
C TYR A 108 -6.56 4.38 6.19
N GLY A 109 -6.98 5.47 6.84
CA GLY A 109 -6.08 6.53 7.31
C GLY A 109 -5.05 6.03 8.32
N PHE A 110 -5.44 5.15 9.24
CA PHE A 110 -4.57 4.58 10.25
C PHE A 110 -3.50 3.67 9.65
N ILE A 111 -3.84 2.84 8.66
CA ILE A 111 -2.88 2.02 7.92
C ILE A 111 -1.86 2.90 7.19
N LEU A 112 -2.34 3.92 6.46
CA LEU A 112 -1.45 4.88 5.79
C LEU A 112 -0.56 5.62 6.79
N PHE A 113 -1.09 6.01 7.94
CA PHE A 113 -0.33 6.64 9.01
C PHE A 113 0.78 5.72 9.53
N MET A 114 0.50 4.43 9.74
CA MET A 114 1.51 3.47 10.18
C MET A 114 2.61 3.25 9.14
N CYS A 115 2.26 3.19 7.85
CA CYS A 115 3.25 3.15 6.76
C CYS A 115 4.15 4.40 6.76
N ALA A 116 3.56 5.59 6.90
CA ALA A 116 4.30 6.85 6.96
C ALA A 116 5.22 6.91 8.19
N PHE A 117 4.67 6.59 9.37
CA PHE A 117 5.40 6.59 10.63
C PHE A 117 6.62 5.67 10.57
N LEU A 118 6.45 4.43 10.10
CA LEU A 118 7.56 3.48 9.97
C LEU A 118 8.60 3.92 8.94
N THR A 119 8.17 4.52 7.83
CA THR A 119 9.09 5.07 6.82
C THR A 119 9.96 6.18 7.41
N ILE A 120 9.35 7.12 8.15
CA ILE A 120 10.06 8.23 8.80
C ILE A 120 10.96 7.71 9.92
N TYR A 121 10.44 6.85 10.78
CA TYR A 121 11.20 6.26 11.88
C TYR A 121 12.46 5.55 11.36
N TYR A 122 12.31 4.79 10.28
CA TYR A 122 13.43 4.12 9.65
C TYR A 122 14.48 5.13 9.19
N LYS A 123 14.07 6.17 8.45
CA LYS A 123 14.94 7.23 7.95
C LYS A 123 15.70 7.98 9.06
N LEU A 124 15.12 8.08 10.25
CA LEU A 124 15.76 8.75 11.40
C LEU A 124 16.74 7.84 12.15
N ARG A 125 16.58 6.52 12.06
CA ARG A 125 17.34 5.57 12.87
C ARG A 125 18.47 4.87 12.13
N PHE A 126 18.43 4.84 10.81
CA PHE A 126 19.38 4.17 9.93
C PHE A 126 19.78 5.07 8.77
#